data_AF-A0A7W6K3G7-F1
#
_entry.id   AF-A0A7W6K3G7-F1
#
_cell.length_a   1.000
_cell.length_b   1.000
_cell.length_c   1.000
_cell.angle_alpha   90.00
_cell.angle_beta   90.00
_cell.angle_gamma   90.00
#
_symmetry.space_group_name_H-M   'P 1'
#
loop_
_entity.id
_entity.type
_entity.pdbx_description
1 polymer ?
#
loop_
_entity_poly.entity_id
_entity_poly.type
_entity_poly.pdbx_seq_one_letter_code
_entity_poly.pdbx_strand_id
1 'polypeptide(L)'
;MTTTITGENILRYWRTGANLTQSQFATAMGVPLRTYEDLEAGKATIRPVHLAAAQWGLIILAADSPLKMGFLPLEVSAVIEKLTKPTAEAVQPASGIQTTVPFGLRPSSET
;
A
#
# COMPACT_ATOMS: atom_id res chain seq x y z
N MET A 1 23.44 4.43 -1.83
CA MET A 1 23.08 3.04 -2.18
C MET A 1 21.78 2.72 -1.46
N THR A 2 20.72 2.33 -2.16
CA THR A 2 19.48 1.79 -1.57
C THR A 2 19.51 0.28 -1.73
N THR A 3 20.19 -0.37 -0.80
CA THR A 3 20.29 -1.83 -0.69
C THR A 3 19.19 -2.36 0.21
N THR A 4 18.67 -3.55 -0.07
CA THR A 4 17.80 -4.28 0.87
C THR A 4 18.58 -4.64 2.14
N ILE A 5 17.89 -5.12 3.18
CA ILE A 5 18.48 -5.58 4.45
C ILE A 5 19.58 -6.65 4.22
N THR A 6 19.51 -7.37 3.10
CA THR A 6 20.48 -8.37 2.63
C THR A 6 21.64 -7.82 1.81
N GLY A 7 21.70 -6.50 1.54
CA GLY A 7 22.73 -5.89 0.71
C GLY A 7 22.47 -5.99 -0.80
N GLU A 8 21.33 -6.55 -1.23
CA GLU A 8 20.99 -6.73 -2.63
C GLU A 8 20.37 -5.46 -3.24
N ASN A 9 20.47 -5.31 -4.56
CA ASN A 9 19.80 -4.25 -5.28
C ASN A 9 18.27 -4.40 -5.15
N ILE A 10 17.61 -3.39 -4.59
CA ILE A 10 16.16 -3.41 -4.35
C ILE A 10 15.35 -3.60 -5.64
N LEU A 11 15.81 -3.07 -6.78
CA LEU A 11 15.12 -3.23 -8.06
C LEU A 11 15.22 -4.67 -8.59
N ARG A 12 16.35 -5.34 -8.32
CA ARG A 12 16.51 -6.76 -8.64
C ARG A 12 15.58 -7.61 -7.79
N TYR A 13 15.60 -7.38 -6.48
CA TYR A 13 14.76 -8.09 -5.52
C TYR A 13 13.28 -8.03 -5.89
N TRP A 14 12.77 -6.82 -6.20
CA TRP A 14 11.39 -6.63 -6.62
C TRP A 14 11.06 -7.30 -7.96
N ARG A 15 11.94 -7.21 -8.95
CA ARG A 15 11.76 -7.87 -10.24
C ARG A 15 11.67 -9.38 -10.10
N THR A 16 12.58 -9.98 -9.32
CA THR A 16 12.60 -11.43 -9.09
C THR A 16 11.41 -11.89 -8.27
N GLY A 17 10.98 -11.10 -7.28
CA GLY A 17 9.78 -11.39 -6.48
C GLY A 17 8.50 -11.42 -7.32
N ALA A 18 8.41 -10.56 -8.34
CA ALA A 18 7.29 -10.52 -9.29
C ALA A 18 7.47 -11.49 -10.48
N ASN A 19 8.55 -12.27 -10.51
CA ASN A 19 8.91 -13.18 -11.61
C ASN A 19 8.93 -12.52 -13.00
N LEU A 20 9.47 -11.29 -13.09
CA LEU A 20 9.53 -10.52 -14.33
C LEU A 20 10.91 -10.59 -15.01
N THR A 21 10.90 -10.54 -16.35
CA THR A 21 12.13 -10.31 -17.11
C THR A 21 12.59 -8.85 -16.96
N GLN A 22 13.86 -8.58 -17.25
CA GLN A 22 14.40 -7.21 -17.21
C GLN A 22 13.67 -6.27 -18.18
N SER A 23 13.30 -6.77 -19.36
CA SER A 23 12.57 -5.97 -20.36
C SER A 23 11.15 -5.62 -19.93
N GLN A 24 10.43 -6.57 -19.33
CA GLN A 24 9.09 -6.34 -18.80
C GLN A 24 9.13 -5.32 -17.66
N PHE A 25 10.07 -5.47 -16.75
CA PHE A 25 10.18 -4.58 -15.60
C PHE A 25 10.65 -3.17 -15.99
N ALA A 26 11.59 -3.05 -16.94
CA ALA A 26 11.97 -1.76 -17.51
C ALA A 26 10.78 -1.05 -18.18
N THR A 27 9.96 -1.80 -18.93
CA THR A 27 8.74 -1.28 -19.57
C THR A 27 7.74 -0.80 -18.52
N ALA A 28 7.51 -1.58 -17.46
CA ALA A 28 6.60 -1.20 -16.37
C ALA A 28 7.09 0.03 -15.59
N MET A 29 8.40 0.19 -15.45
CA MET A 29 9.02 1.39 -14.88
C MET A 29 9.00 2.61 -15.81
N GLY A 30 8.71 2.42 -17.11
CA GLY A 30 8.79 3.49 -18.10
C GLY A 30 10.21 3.97 -18.40
N VAL A 31 11.22 3.10 -18.23
CA VAL A 31 12.62 3.41 -18.50
C VAL A 31 13.19 2.55 -19.64
N PRO A 32 14.19 3.04 -20.40
CA PRO A 32 14.88 2.21 -21.38
C PRO A 32 15.50 0.97 -20.74
N LEU A 33 15.48 -0.17 -21.43
CA LEU A 33 16.07 -1.43 -20.93
C LEU A 33 17.53 -1.23 -20.50
N ARG A 34 18.32 -0.52 -21.31
CA ARG A 34 19.72 -0.24 -20.97
C ARG A 34 19.87 0.54 -19.67
N THR A 35 19.01 1.52 -19.43
CA THR A 35 18.99 2.29 -18.17
C THR A 35 18.67 1.39 -17.00
N TYR A 36 17.71 0.48 -17.16
CA TYR A 36 17.38 -0.48 -16.12
C TYR A 36 18.54 -1.44 -15.82
N GLU A 37 19.18 -1.99 -16.85
CA GLU A 37 20.36 -2.87 -16.68
C GLU A 37 21.48 -2.19 -15.89
N ASP A 38 21.78 -0.92 -16.18
CA ASP A 38 22.82 -0.17 -15.48
C ASP A 38 22.43 0.13 -14.02
N LEU A 39 21.14 0.36 -13.76
CA LEU A 39 20.61 0.51 -12.39
C LEU A 39 20.65 -0.81 -11.61
N GLU A 40 20.29 -1.93 -12.23
CA GLU A 40 20.28 -3.26 -11.61
C GLU A 40 21.71 -3.74 -11.32
N ALA A 41 22.64 -3.52 -12.24
CA ALA A 41 24.06 -3.84 -12.10
C ALA A 41 24.82 -2.90 -11.14
N GLY A 42 24.17 -1.85 -10.63
CA GLY A 42 24.78 -0.87 -9.73
C GLY A 42 25.77 0.09 -10.40
N LYS A 43 25.80 0.13 -11.74
CA LYS A 43 26.61 1.09 -12.50
C LYS A 43 26.04 2.51 -12.42
N ALA A 44 24.71 2.62 -12.30
CA ALA A 44 24.00 3.87 -12.09
C ALA A 44 23.40 3.93 -10.68
N THR A 45 23.38 5.13 -10.10
CA THR A 45 22.79 5.35 -8.78
C THR A 45 21.27 5.28 -8.83
N ILE A 46 20.68 4.44 -8.00
CA ILE A 46 19.22 4.40 -7.79
C ILE A 46 18.79 5.67 -7.06
N ARG A 47 17.85 6.39 -7.66
CA ARG A 47 17.26 7.64 -7.14
C ARG A 47 15.82 7.36 -6.70
N PRO A 48 15.23 8.20 -5.83
CA PRO A 48 13.84 8.03 -5.40
C PRO A 48 12.83 7.90 -6.55
N VAL A 49 13.07 8.62 -7.66
CA VAL A 49 12.22 8.53 -8.86
C VAL A 49 12.19 7.12 -9.48
N HIS A 50 13.30 6.37 -9.43
CA HIS A 50 13.34 5.00 -9.94
C HIS A 50 12.54 4.06 -9.03
N LEU A 51 12.57 4.29 -7.71
CA LEU A 51 11.81 3.50 -6.75
C LEU A 51 10.31 3.75 -6.91
N ALA A 52 9.89 5.01 -7.04
CA ALA A 52 8.50 5.36 -7.28
C ALA A 52 7.98 4.77 -8.60
N ALA A 53 8.78 4.85 -9.67
CA ALA A 53 8.44 4.26 -10.96
C ALA A 53 8.29 2.73 -10.87
N ALA A 54 9.20 2.05 -10.16
CA ALA A 54 9.12 0.60 -9.95
C ALA A 54 7.90 0.18 -9.13
N GLN A 55 7.60 0.89 -8.04
CA GLN A 55 6.41 0.63 -7.22
C GLN A 55 5.13 0.81 -8.03
N TRP A 56 5.02 1.89 -8.80
CA TRP A 56 3.85 2.14 -9.62
C TRP A 56 3.70 1.11 -10.75
N GLY A 57 4.80 0.76 -11.43
CA GLY A 57 4.81 -0.28 -12.46
C GLY A 57 4.34 -1.64 -11.94
N LEU A 58 4.77 -2.03 -10.73
CA LEU A 58 4.31 -3.25 -10.08
C LEU A 58 2.82 -3.22 -9.77
N ILE A 59 2.29 -2.08 -9.31
CA ILE A 59 0.86 -1.91 -9.02
C ILE A 59 0.02 -2.07 -10.30
N ILE A 60 0.45 -1.47 -11.42
CA ILE A 60 -0.24 -1.63 -12.72
C ILE A 60 -0.24 -3.10 -13.14
N LEU A 61 0.94 -3.75 -13.12
CA LEU A 61 1.05 -5.15 -13.50
C LEU A 61 0.22 -6.08 -12.59
N ALA A 62 0.14 -5.76 -11.30
CA ALA A 62 -0.71 -6.50 -10.36
C ALA A 62 -2.20 -6.30 -10.64
N ALA A 63 -2.62 -5.11 -11.06
CA ALA A 63 -4.01 -4.83 -11.41
C ALA A 63 -4.49 -5.65 -12.61
N ASP A 64 -3.61 -5.88 -13.58
CA ASP A 64 -3.89 -6.66 -14.80
C ASP A 64 -3.70 -8.18 -14.59
N SER A 65 -3.00 -8.60 -13.54
CA SER A 65 -2.69 -10.01 -13.27
C SER A 65 -3.82 -10.71 -12.50
N PRO A 66 -4.17 -11.97 -12.85
CA PRO A 66 -5.15 -12.76 -12.09
C PRO A 66 -4.72 -13.03 -10.65
N LEU A 67 -3.41 -12.95 -10.35
CA LEU A 67 -2.85 -13.13 -9.01
C LEU A 67 -3.04 -11.89 -8.12
N LYS A 68 -3.38 -10.72 -8.68
CA LYS A 68 -3.57 -9.45 -7.97
C LYS A 68 -2.47 -9.19 -6.95
N MET A 69 -2.80 -9.22 -5.66
CA MET A 69 -1.83 -8.95 -4.58
C MET A 69 -0.74 -10.02 -4.45
N GLY A 70 -0.99 -11.25 -4.88
CA GLY A 70 0.01 -12.32 -4.87
C GLY A 70 1.16 -12.10 -5.86
N PHE A 71 1.03 -11.11 -6.73
CA PHE A 71 2.08 -10.69 -7.68
C PHE A 71 3.06 -9.67 -7.08
N LEU A 72 2.69 -9.03 -5.97
CA LEU A 72 3.46 -7.92 -5.41
C LEU A 72 4.51 -8.41 -4.40
N PRO A 73 5.70 -7.78 -4.36
CA PRO A 73 6.64 -7.96 -3.25
C PRO A 73 5.99 -7.66 -1.90
N LEU A 74 6.41 -8.35 -0.85
CA LEU A 74 5.80 -8.31 0.49
C LEU A 74 5.70 -6.89 1.06
N GLU A 75 6.70 -6.04 0.80
CA GLU A 75 6.70 -4.67 1.29
C GLU A 75 5.63 -3.81 0.61
N VAL A 76 5.37 -4.07 -0.68
CA VAL A 76 4.37 -3.33 -1.45
C VAL A 76 2.96 -3.82 -1.11
N SER A 77 2.77 -5.14 -0.97
CA SER A 77 1.47 -5.70 -0.57
C SER A 77 1.07 -5.26 0.84
N ALA A 78 2.01 -5.19 1.79
CA ALA A 78 1.75 -4.73 3.15
C ALA A 78 1.22 -3.27 3.20
N VAL A 79 1.71 -2.39 2.32
CA VAL A 79 1.23 -1.00 2.23
C VAL A 79 -0.21 -0.97 1.71
N ILE A 80 -0.53 -1.77 0.69
CA ILE A 80 -1.89 -1.84 0.13
C ILE A 80 -2.86 -2.43 1.15
N GLU A 81 -2.48 -3.50 1.87
CA GLU A 81 -3.30 -4.07 2.93
C GLU A 81 -3.61 -3.06 4.05
N LYS A 82 -2.63 -2.23 4.43
CA LYS A 82 -2.83 -1.17 5.43
C LYS A 82 -3.83 -0.11 4.96
N LEU A 83 -3.90 0.15 3.65
CA LEU A 83 -4.83 1.10 3.05
C LEU A 83 -6.23 0.51 2.78
N THR A 84 -6.32 -0.81 2.57
CA THR A 84 -7.59 -1.48 2.20
C THR A 84 -8.33 -2.09 3.39
N LYS A 85 -7.64 -2.46 4.48
CA LYS A 85 -8.32 -2.77 5.73
C LYS A 85 -8.85 -1.47 6.33
N PRO A 86 -10.18 -1.25 6.41
CA PRO A 86 -10.68 -0.14 7.19
C PRO A 86 -10.18 -0.32 8.61
N THR A 87 -9.63 0.74 9.20
CA THR A 87 -9.35 0.80 10.62
C THR A 87 -10.66 0.52 11.34
N ALA A 88 -10.82 -0.72 11.80
CA ALA A 88 -11.94 -1.13 12.64
C ALA A 88 -11.72 -0.54 14.03
N GLU A 89 -11.84 0.79 14.12
CA GLU A 89 -11.81 1.52 15.39
C GLU A 89 -12.51 2.87 15.22
N ALA A 90 -13.85 2.83 15.12
CA ALA A 90 -14.78 3.86 15.62
C ALA A 90 -16.25 3.44 15.37
N VAL A 91 -16.69 2.30 15.89
CA VAL A 91 -18.11 2.13 16.27
C VAL A 91 -18.12 1.52 17.66
N GLN A 92 -17.91 2.37 18.66
CA GLN A 92 -18.41 2.07 20.00
C GLN A 92 -19.93 1.92 19.88
N PRO A 93 -20.57 0.82 20.33
CA PRO A 93 -22.00 0.86 20.54
C PRO A 93 -22.23 1.90 21.65
N ALA A 94 -22.81 3.05 21.28
CA ALA A 94 -23.23 4.06 22.25
C ALA A 94 -24.19 3.40 23.24
N SER A 95 -23.65 3.03 24.39
CA SER A 95 -24.39 2.56 25.54
C SER A 95 -25.29 3.69 26.04
N GLY A 96 -26.60 3.45 26.02
CA GLY A 96 -27.56 4.17 26.86
C GLY A 96 -28.00 5.52 26.33
N ILE A 97 -29.11 5.54 25.58
CA ILE A 97 -30.03 6.68 25.65
C ILE A 97 -30.65 6.62 27.05
N GLN A 98 -30.05 7.32 28.02
CA GLN A 98 -30.81 7.71 29.21
C GLN A 98 -31.81 8.76 28.75
N THR A 99 -33.09 8.39 28.71
CA THR A 99 -34.20 9.34 28.54
C THR A 99 -34.17 10.32 29.71
N THR A 100 -33.50 11.46 29.52
CA THR A 100 -33.64 12.60 30.43
C THR A 100 -35.00 13.23 30.16
N VAL A 101 -35.99 12.88 30.97
CA VAL A 101 -37.28 13.60 31.01
C VAL A 101 -37.04 15.03 31.50
N PRO A 102 -37.49 16.07 30.78
CA PRO A 102 -37.35 17.43 31.27
C PRO A 102 -38.30 17.68 32.44
N PHE A 103 -37.67 18.16 33.50
CA PHE A 103 -38.20 18.90 34.63
C PHE A 103 -39.51 19.66 34.38
N GLY A 104 -40.51 19.37 35.22
CA GLY A 104 -41.51 20.35 35.66
C GLY A 104 -42.82 20.40 34.89
N LEU A 105 -43.82 19.67 35.38
CA LEU A 105 -45.23 20.10 35.43
C LEU A 105 -45.91 19.27 36.54
N ARG A 106 -45.99 19.87 37.75
CA ARG A 106 -46.96 19.47 38.78
C ARG A 106 -48.34 19.99 38.32
N PRO A 107 -49.39 19.17 38.29
CA PRO A 107 -50.72 19.65 38.58
C PRO A 107 -50.96 19.56 40.09
N SER A 108 -51.50 20.67 40.60
CA SER A 108 -51.85 20.95 41.98
C SER A 108 -52.82 19.93 42.56
N SER A 109 -52.71 19.74 43.87
CA SER A 109 -53.76 19.20 44.73
C SER A 109 -55.04 20.04 44.63
N GLU A 110 -56.16 19.40 44.37
CA GLU A 110 -57.57 19.81 44.63
C GLU A 110 -58.41 18.60 44.15
N THR A 111 -59.24 17.90 44.93
CA THR A 111 -59.91 18.10 46.22
C THR A 111 -60.14 16.72 46.84
#